data_AF-A0A9P5USJ5-F1
#
_entry.id   AF-A0A9P5USJ5-F1
#
_cell.length_a   1.000
_cell.length_b   1.000
_cell.length_c   1.000
_cell.angle_alpha   90.00
_cell.angle_beta   90.00
_cell.angle_gamma   90.00
#
_symmetry.space_group_name_H-M   'P 1'
#
loop_
_entity.id
_entity.type
_entity.pdbx_description
1 polymer ?
#
loop_
_entity_poly.entity_id
_entity_poly.type
_entity_poly.pdbx_seq_one_letter_code
_entity_poly.pdbx_strand_id
1 'polypeptide(L)'
;MAPINSHFTSPSSLSASTFNKITPNMLQRVSAFKPARLINNVSRCINYETRAYMSSNTTEDAAKVSAVYKRLGVDLSDSSLMTQSITHKSFSHGSVPTNEKLGYLGRTFLELHITEQKWDKVNSNRTLKGSVSRAISSDKLSKVARSLGVDEVLRWKSPSSTPGAKVGEDTVLAHTMEAIVGAVYHDKGSKAAREFVNKHIYTY
;
A
#
# COMPACT_ATOMS: atom_id res chain seq x y z
N MET A 1 -26.18 24.26 56.00
CA MET A 1 -26.24 22.78 55.86
C MET A 1 -27.65 22.38 55.49
N ALA A 2 -27.84 21.96 54.24
CA ALA A 2 -29.06 21.32 53.72
C ALA A 2 -28.61 20.38 52.57
N PRO A 3 -29.16 19.16 52.44
CA PRO A 3 -28.66 18.16 51.50
C PRO A 3 -29.30 18.32 50.11
N ILE A 4 -28.52 18.10 49.06
CA ILE A 4 -29.02 18.02 47.68
C ILE A 4 -28.92 16.56 47.24
N ASN A 5 -30.07 15.92 47.09
CA ASN A 5 -30.24 14.66 46.38
C ASN A 5 -30.06 14.90 44.87
N SER A 6 -29.23 14.11 44.21
CA SER A 6 -29.34 13.87 42.76
C SER A 6 -28.95 12.44 42.42
N HIS A 7 -30.00 11.61 42.35
CA HIS A 7 -30.19 10.45 41.48
C HIS A 7 -28.96 9.84 40.79
N PHE A 8 -28.52 8.71 41.34
CA PHE A 8 -27.98 7.61 40.54
C PHE A 8 -29.08 7.08 39.62
N THR A 9 -28.89 7.14 38.31
CA THR A 9 -29.62 6.29 37.35
C THR A 9 -28.63 5.56 36.45
N SER A 10 -28.75 4.24 36.44
CA SER A 10 -28.07 3.30 35.57
C SER A 10 -28.42 3.53 34.10
N PRO A 11 -27.48 3.36 33.14
CA PRO A 11 -27.82 3.38 31.73
C PRO A 11 -28.36 2.00 31.31
N SER A 12 -29.62 1.72 31.63
CA SER A 12 -30.35 0.56 31.12
C SER A 12 -31.62 1.02 30.40
N SER A 13 -31.48 1.54 29.18
CA SER A 13 -32.59 1.68 28.20
C SER A 13 -32.15 2.26 26.84
N LEU A 14 -31.22 1.61 26.14
CA LEU A 14 -31.19 1.77 24.68
C LEU A 14 -32.20 0.79 24.08
N SER A 15 -33.40 1.30 23.76
CA SER A 15 -34.45 0.51 23.12
C SER A 15 -33.95 -0.07 21.80
N ALA A 16 -34.37 -1.30 21.49
CA ALA A 16 -34.09 -2.01 20.23
C ALA A 16 -34.56 -1.28 18.95
N SER A 17 -35.16 -0.09 19.07
CA SER A 17 -35.63 0.73 17.94
C SER A 17 -34.52 1.56 17.27
N THR A 18 -33.38 1.78 17.93
CA THR A 18 -32.27 2.58 17.37
C THR A 18 -31.41 1.79 16.37
N PHE A 19 -31.39 0.45 16.46
CA PHE A 19 -30.64 -0.42 15.54
C PHE A 19 -31.38 -0.69 14.20
N ASN A 20 -32.70 -0.47 14.14
CA ASN A 20 -33.52 -0.80 12.96
C ASN A 20 -33.66 0.33 11.93
N LYS A 21 -32.83 1.39 11.99
CA LYS A 21 -32.77 2.44 10.96
C LYS A 21 -31.59 2.29 9.99
N ILE A 22 -30.93 1.14 9.96
CA ILE A 22 -30.07 0.77 8.82
C ILE A 22 -31.01 0.21 7.75
N THR A 23 -31.48 1.10 6.88
CA THR A 23 -32.37 0.73 5.77
C THR A 23 -31.77 -0.39 4.92
N PRO A 24 -32.59 -1.29 4.32
CA PRO A 24 -32.14 -2.32 3.39
C PRO A 24 -31.30 -1.78 2.20
N ASN A 25 -31.42 -0.47 1.93
CA ASN A 25 -30.68 0.26 0.91
C ASN A 25 -29.17 0.38 1.20
N MET A 26 -28.74 0.34 2.47
CA MET A 26 -27.30 0.36 2.81
C MET A 26 -26.63 -0.99 2.52
N LEU A 27 -27.32 -2.10 2.85
CA LEU A 27 -26.82 -3.45 2.56
C LEU A 27 -26.83 -3.76 1.04
N GLN A 28 -27.80 -3.22 0.28
CA GLN A 28 -27.78 -3.28 -1.18
C GLN A 28 -26.64 -2.44 -1.81
N ARG A 29 -26.21 -1.35 -1.18
CA ARG A 29 -25.09 -0.52 -1.68
C ARG A 29 -23.72 -1.13 -1.40
N VAL A 30 -23.56 -1.88 -0.32
CA VAL A 30 -22.34 -2.66 -0.05
C VAL A 30 -22.26 -3.87 -0.99
N SER A 31 -23.38 -4.52 -1.31
CA SER A 31 -23.41 -5.65 -2.27
C SER A 31 -23.33 -5.22 -3.74
N ALA A 32 -23.69 -3.97 -4.07
CA ALA A 32 -23.57 -3.39 -5.41
C ALA A 32 -22.19 -2.79 -5.71
N PHE A 33 -21.23 -2.84 -4.78
CA PHE A 33 -19.85 -2.46 -5.04
C PHE A 33 -19.22 -3.48 -6.01
N LYS A 34 -19.34 -3.22 -7.32
CA LYS A 34 -18.66 -3.99 -8.36
C LYS A 34 -17.20 -3.51 -8.44
N PRO A 35 -16.21 -4.22 -7.87
CA PRO A 35 -14.81 -3.80 -7.92
C PRO A 35 -14.29 -3.66 -9.36
N ALA A 36 -14.92 -4.36 -10.31
CA ALA A 36 -14.55 -4.37 -11.72
C ALA A 36 -14.54 -2.98 -12.39
N ARG A 37 -15.40 -2.03 -12.00
CA ARG A 37 -15.42 -0.69 -12.63
C ARG A 37 -14.28 0.21 -12.18
N LEU A 38 -13.85 0.10 -10.92
CA LEU A 38 -12.67 0.80 -10.40
C LEU A 38 -11.39 0.20 -10.98
N ILE A 39 -11.31 -1.12 -11.06
CA ILE A 39 -10.18 -1.84 -11.68
C ILE A 39 -10.03 -1.42 -13.15
N ASN A 40 -11.12 -1.44 -13.94
CA ASN A 40 -11.06 -1.12 -15.37
C ASN A 40 -10.61 0.32 -15.69
N ASN A 41 -10.95 1.30 -14.86
CA ASN A 41 -10.53 2.69 -15.09
C ASN A 41 -9.06 2.92 -14.70
N VAL A 42 -8.57 2.26 -13.64
CA VAL A 42 -7.16 2.29 -13.27
C VAL A 42 -6.32 1.57 -14.33
N SER A 43 -6.77 0.40 -14.82
CA SER A 43 -6.09 -0.37 -15.87
C SER A 43 -5.98 0.42 -17.19
N ARG A 44 -6.99 1.23 -17.55
CA ARG A 44 -6.94 2.05 -18.78
C ARG A 44 -5.93 3.19 -18.72
N CYS A 45 -5.79 3.88 -17.59
CA CYS A 45 -4.83 4.98 -17.47
C CYS A 45 -3.37 4.49 -17.48
N ILE A 46 -3.12 3.27 -17.01
CA ILE A 46 -1.79 2.66 -16.95
C ILE A 46 -1.39 2.07 -18.32
N ASN A 47 -2.31 1.46 -19.07
CA ASN A 47 -2.00 0.90 -20.39
C ASN A 47 -1.52 1.93 -21.44
N TYR A 48 -1.88 3.21 -21.29
CA TYR A 48 -1.35 4.30 -22.14
C TYR A 48 0.12 4.59 -21.84
N GLU A 49 0.47 4.55 -20.55
CA GLU A 49 1.81 4.75 -20.00
C GLU A 49 2.79 3.65 -20.47
N THR A 50 2.32 2.39 -20.58
CA THR A 50 3.09 1.22 -21.02
C THR A 50 3.64 1.33 -22.45
N ARG A 51 2.89 1.93 -23.37
CA ARG A 51 3.21 1.94 -24.82
C ARG A 51 4.31 2.93 -25.20
N ALA A 52 4.51 3.99 -24.41
CA ALA A 52 5.59 4.96 -24.58
C ALA A 52 6.95 4.45 -24.06
N TYR A 53 6.96 3.34 -23.30
CA TYR A 53 8.11 2.91 -22.51
C TYR A 53 8.92 1.75 -23.11
N MET A 54 8.34 0.91 -23.99
CA MET A 54 9.03 -0.25 -24.57
C MET A 54 10.27 0.09 -25.44
N SER A 55 10.59 1.37 -25.63
CA SER A 55 11.71 1.83 -26.46
C SER A 55 13.04 2.03 -25.71
N SER A 56 13.08 1.96 -24.36
CA SER A 56 14.27 2.40 -23.59
C SER A 56 14.88 1.37 -22.62
N ASN A 57 14.37 0.14 -22.53
CA ASN A 57 14.94 -0.89 -21.65
C ASN A 57 15.96 -1.78 -22.38
N THR A 58 17.15 -1.92 -21.79
CA THR A 58 18.11 -2.98 -22.13
C THR A 58 17.64 -4.32 -21.57
N THR A 59 18.00 -5.41 -22.25
CA THR A 59 17.64 -6.79 -21.88
C THR A 59 18.18 -7.22 -20.50
N GLU A 60 19.32 -6.65 -20.09
CA GLU A 60 19.98 -6.95 -18.82
C GLU A 60 19.20 -6.43 -17.60
N ASP A 61 18.62 -5.23 -17.72
CA ASP A 61 17.84 -4.63 -16.64
C ASP A 61 16.54 -5.41 -16.40
N ALA A 62 15.90 -5.89 -17.48
CA ALA A 62 14.71 -6.72 -17.38
C ALA A 62 14.96 -8.05 -16.63
N ALA A 63 16.13 -8.66 -16.85
CA ALA A 63 16.52 -9.89 -16.16
C ALA A 63 16.73 -9.67 -14.65
N LYS A 64 17.40 -8.58 -14.26
CA LYS A 64 17.59 -8.21 -12.85
C LYS A 64 16.26 -7.93 -12.15
N VAL A 65 15.37 -7.18 -12.79
CA VAL A 65 14.01 -6.92 -12.30
C VAL A 65 13.26 -8.24 -12.09
N SER A 66 13.26 -9.13 -13.09
CA SER A 66 12.62 -10.44 -12.95
C SER A 66 13.18 -11.26 -11.78
N ALA A 67 14.50 -11.23 -11.56
CA ALA A 67 15.13 -11.92 -10.44
C ALA A 67 14.69 -11.37 -9.07
N VAL A 68 14.57 -10.04 -8.93
CA VAL A 68 14.00 -9.41 -7.72
C VAL A 68 12.55 -9.83 -7.51
N TYR A 69 11.72 -9.81 -8.54
CA TYR A 69 10.31 -10.21 -8.42
C TYR A 69 10.14 -11.69 -8.06
N LYS A 70 11.04 -12.56 -8.53
CA LYS A 70 11.11 -13.95 -8.08
C LYS A 70 11.45 -14.05 -6.59
N ARG A 71 12.41 -13.26 -6.08
CA ARG A 71 12.72 -13.19 -4.63
C ARG A 71 11.53 -12.69 -3.81
N LEU A 72 10.81 -11.70 -4.33
CA LEU A 72 9.55 -11.20 -3.75
C LEU A 72 8.45 -12.28 -3.74
N GLY A 73 8.56 -13.33 -4.56
CA GLY A 73 7.53 -14.34 -4.74
C GLY A 73 6.29 -13.78 -5.43
N VAL A 74 6.48 -12.78 -6.29
CA VAL A 74 5.42 -12.10 -7.03
C VAL A 74 5.61 -12.35 -8.52
N ASP A 75 4.57 -12.87 -9.16
CA ASP A 75 4.52 -13.05 -10.61
C ASP A 75 3.43 -12.13 -11.19
N LEU A 76 3.82 -10.94 -11.65
CA LEU A 76 2.89 -9.98 -12.27
C LEU A 76 2.66 -10.36 -13.73
N SER A 77 1.42 -10.23 -14.19
CA SER A 77 1.03 -10.57 -15.57
C SER A 77 1.70 -9.68 -16.62
N ASP A 78 2.09 -8.45 -16.24
CA ASP A 78 2.75 -7.48 -17.11
C ASP A 78 4.11 -7.06 -16.53
N SER A 79 5.18 -7.32 -17.29
CA SER A 79 6.54 -6.88 -16.95
C SER A 79 6.71 -5.36 -16.87
N SER A 80 5.85 -4.61 -17.58
CA SER A 80 5.85 -3.15 -17.52
C SER A 80 5.42 -2.66 -16.15
N LEU A 81 4.50 -3.38 -15.50
CA LEU A 81 4.01 -3.06 -14.16
C LEU A 81 5.13 -3.26 -13.12
N MET A 82 5.94 -4.32 -13.27
CA MET A 82 7.13 -4.54 -12.43
C MET A 82 8.08 -3.33 -12.51
N THR A 83 8.38 -2.90 -13.74
CA THR A 83 9.27 -1.76 -14.00
C THR A 83 8.69 -0.45 -13.51
N GLN A 84 7.38 -0.23 -13.70
CA GLN A 84 6.70 0.97 -13.23
C GLN A 84 6.77 1.08 -11.71
N SER A 85 6.50 0.01 -10.95
CA SER A 85 6.52 0.06 -9.48
C SER A 85 7.89 0.41 -8.88
N ILE A 86 8.99 0.09 -9.56
CA ILE A 86 10.36 0.42 -9.13
C ILE A 86 10.88 1.75 -9.70
N THR A 87 10.07 2.48 -10.47
CA THR A 87 10.48 3.74 -11.12
C THR A 87 9.96 4.95 -10.36
N HIS A 88 10.85 5.62 -9.65
CA HIS A 88 10.53 6.85 -8.93
C HIS A 88 10.41 8.05 -9.87
N LYS A 89 9.61 9.06 -9.50
CA LYS A 89 9.41 10.28 -10.33
C LYS A 89 10.69 11.07 -10.63
N SER A 90 11.75 10.91 -9.83
CA SER A 90 13.04 11.57 -10.11
C SER A 90 13.81 10.91 -11.27
N PHE A 91 13.40 9.72 -11.70
CA PHE A 91 13.97 9.03 -12.85
C PHE A 91 13.44 9.62 -14.16
N SER A 92 14.34 9.84 -15.13
CA SER A 92 14.03 10.39 -16.47
C SER A 92 13.15 11.65 -16.43
N HIS A 93 13.25 12.48 -15.38
CA HIS A 93 12.39 13.64 -15.16
C HIS A 93 10.87 13.33 -15.20
N GLY A 94 10.46 12.11 -14.87
CA GLY A 94 9.05 11.70 -14.92
C GLY A 94 8.48 11.54 -16.34
N SER A 95 9.33 11.50 -17.36
CA SER A 95 8.93 11.24 -18.76
C SER A 95 8.46 9.80 -19.00
N VAL A 96 8.68 8.92 -18.02
CA VAL A 96 8.27 7.52 -18.04
C VAL A 96 7.22 7.27 -16.95
N PRO A 97 6.42 6.21 -17.06
CA PRO A 97 5.44 5.85 -16.04
C PRO A 97 6.09 5.72 -14.67
N THR A 98 5.59 6.47 -13.70
CA THR A 98 6.14 6.52 -12.34
C THR A 98 5.32 5.64 -11.40
N ASN A 99 5.93 5.32 -10.26
CA ASN A 99 5.31 4.51 -9.23
C ASN A 99 4.32 5.26 -8.32
N GLU A 100 4.04 6.55 -8.53
CA GLU A 100 3.23 7.36 -7.59
C GLU A 100 1.79 6.86 -7.45
N LYS A 101 1.13 6.49 -8.55
CA LYS A 101 -0.25 5.96 -8.51
C LYS A 101 -0.31 4.61 -7.79
N LEU A 102 0.64 3.73 -8.10
CA LEU A 102 0.76 2.42 -7.46
C LEU A 102 1.11 2.57 -5.98
N GLY A 103 2.01 3.50 -5.65
CA GLY A 103 2.42 3.81 -4.28
C GLY A 103 1.24 4.28 -3.44
N TYR A 104 0.41 5.18 -3.97
CA TYR A 104 -0.83 5.60 -3.30
C TYR A 104 -1.76 4.42 -3.04
N LEU A 105 -2.04 3.60 -4.08
CA LEU A 105 -2.90 2.42 -3.96
C LEU A 105 -2.39 1.44 -2.90
N GLY A 106 -1.09 1.13 -2.94
CA GLY A 106 -0.47 0.20 -2.01
C GLY A 106 -0.41 0.74 -0.57
N ARG A 107 -0.13 2.03 -0.38
CA ARG A 107 -0.18 2.68 0.93
C ARG A 107 -1.58 2.61 1.53
N THR A 108 -2.62 2.99 0.78
CA THR A 108 -4.00 2.92 1.26
C THR A 108 -4.38 1.49 1.64
N PHE A 109 -3.97 0.51 0.84
CA PHE A 109 -4.21 -0.90 1.14
C PHE A 109 -3.44 -1.37 2.40
N LEU A 110 -2.17 -0.99 2.55
CA LEU A 110 -1.36 -1.29 3.74
C LEU A 110 -1.99 -0.72 5.01
N GLU A 111 -2.40 0.56 4.98
CA GLU A 111 -3.07 1.19 6.11
C GLU A 111 -4.33 0.43 6.51
N LEU A 112 -5.17 0.06 5.55
CA LEU A 112 -6.39 -0.72 5.80
C LEU A 112 -6.07 -2.09 6.39
N HIS A 113 -5.26 -2.90 5.70
CA HIS A 113 -4.98 -4.27 6.11
C HIS A 113 -4.29 -4.35 7.47
N ILE A 114 -3.33 -3.47 7.74
CA ILE A 114 -2.63 -3.43 9.03
C ILE A 114 -3.56 -2.94 10.15
N THR A 115 -4.49 -2.03 9.83
CA THR A 115 -5.54 -1.63 10.78
C THR A 115 -6.44 -2.80 11.13
N GLU A 116 -6.90 -3.57 10.15
CA GLU A 116 -7.70 -4.80 10.36
C GLU A 116 -6.94 -5.79 11.26
N GLN A 117 -5.65 -6.02 11.01
CA GLN A 117 -4.83 -6.95 11.80
C GLN A 117 -4.61 -6.52 13.26
N LYS A 118 -4.67 -5.21 13.53
CA LYS A 118 -4.40 -4.62 14.84
C LYS A 118 -5.66 -4.26 15.63
N TRP A 119 -6.84 -4.31 15.02
CA TRP A 119 -8.10 -3.85 15.60
C TRP A 119 -8.32 -4.34 17.04
N ASP A 120 -8.16 -5.64 17.27
CA ASP A 120 -8.36 -6.27 18.59
C ASP A 120 -7.07 -6.42 19.42
N LYS A 121 -5.90 -6.09 18.86
CA LYS A 121 -4.58 -6.37 19.46
C LYS A 121 -3.90 -5.15 20.08
N VAL A 122 -4.49 -3.97 19.94
CA VAL A 122 -3.89 -2.73 20.44
C VAL A 122 -4.20 -2.58 21.93
N ASN A 123 -3.14 -2.66 22.74
CA ASN A 123 -3.20 -2.37 24.17
C ASN A 123 -3.64 -0.92 24.44
N SER A 124 -4.30 -0.70 25.58
CA SER A 124 -4.79 0.62 26.01
C SER A 124 -3.73 1.72 26.09
N ASN A 125 -2.45 1.36 26.19
CA ASN A 125 -1.33 2.30 26.25
C ASN A 125 -0.85 2.83 24.88
N ARG A 126 -1.42 2.34 23.77
CA ARG A 126 -1.07 2.79 22.41
C ARG A 126 -2.32 3.13 21.62
N THR A 127 -2.21 4.11 20.73
CA THR A 127 -3.28 4.38 19.77
C THR A 127 -3.18 3.39 18.60
N LEU A 128 -4.34 3.04 18.03
CA LEU A 128 -4.41 2.21 16.82
C LEU A 128 -3.62 2.87 15.69
N LYS A 129 -3.87 4.16 15.44
CA LYS A 129 -3.16 4.97 14.43
C LYS A 129 -1.64 4.90 14.61
N GLY A 130 -1.13 5.14 15.83
CA GLY A 130 0.31 5.10 16.10
C GLY A 130 0.91 3.70 15.89
N SER A 131 0.16 2.66 16.25
CA SER A 131 0.57 1.26 16.04
C SER A 131 0.62 0.88 14.56
N VAL A 132 -0.32 1.38 13.75
CA VAL A 132 -0.34 1.21 12.29
C VAL A 132 0.82 1.97 11.67
N SER A 133 0.98 3.28 11.93
CA SER A 133 2.06 4.09 11.37
C SER A 133 3.46 3.54 11.70
N ARG A 134 3.65 2.94 12.88
CA ARG A 134 4.91 2.28 13.24
C ARG A 134 5.14 0.99 12.44
N ALA A 135 4.09 0.26 12.11
CA ALA A 135 4.18 -0.99 11.35
C ALA A 135 4.44 -0.77 9.85
N ILE A 136 4.14 0.41 9.32
CA ILE A 136 4.39 0.81 7.93
C ILE A 136 5.35 2.01 7.83
N SER A 137 6.24 2.16 8.81
CA SER A 137 7.18 3.27 8.82
C SER A 137 8.18 3.18 7.67
N SER A 138 8.64 4.34 7.19
CA SER A 138 9.66 4.39 6.11
C SER A 138 10.90 3.57 6.46
N ASP A 139 11.34 3.61 7.72
CA ASP A 139 12.48 2.81 8.21
C ASP A 139 12.22 1.30 8.10
N LYS A 140 11.02 0.84 8.45
CA LYS A 140 10.70 -0.59 8.36
C LYS A 140 10.59 -1.03 6.90
N LEU A 141 9.89 -0.25 6.08
CA LEU A 141 9.67 -0.58 4.67
C LEU A 141 10.98 -0.52 3.87
N SER A 142 11.87 0.44 4.12
CA SER A 142 13.18 0.50 3.44
C SER A 142 14.06 -0.69 3.78
N LYS A 143 14.08 -1.14 5.05
CA LYS A 143 14.80 -2.34 5.47
C LYS A 143 14.27 -3.59 4.79
N VAL A 144 12.95 -3.74 4.72
CA VAL A 144 12.31 -4.84 3.99
C VAL A 144 12.70 -4.79 2.50
N ALA A 145 12.64 -3.60 1.87
CA ALA A 145 13.05 -3.40 0.49
C ALA A 145 14.48 -3.90 0.21
N ARG A 146 15.44 -3.51 1.06
CA ARG A 146 16.85 -3.92 0.94
C ARG A 146 17.04 -5.42 1.14
N SER A 147 16.35 -6.01 2.13
CA SER A 147 16.41 -7.46 2.36
C SER A 147 15.93 -8.29 1.16
N LEU A 148 15.07 -7.70 0.32
CA LEU A 148 14.51 -8.31 -0.88
C LEU A 148 15.27 -7.92 -2.15
N GLY A 149 16.32 -7.09 -2.04
CA GLY A 149 17.15 -6.62 -3.15
C GLY A 149 16.48 -5.58 -4.05
N VAL A 150 15.47 -4.87 -3.56
CA VAL A 150 14.76 -3.85 -4.34
C VAL A 150 15.67 -2.67 -4.67
N ASP A 151 16.66 -2.38 -3.84
CA ASP A 151 17.65 -1.34 -4.07
C ASP A 151 18.60 -1.63 -5.24
N GLU A 152 18.75 -2.90 -5.63
CA GLU A 152 19.57 -3.32 -6.78
C GLU A 152 18.92 -2.94 -8.12
N VAL A 153 17.59 -2.79 -8.15
CA VAL A 153 16.80 -2.51 -9.36
C VAL A 153 16.08 -1.16 -9.31
N LEU A 154 16.24 -0.41 -8.22
CA LEU A 154 15.55 0.86 -8.01
C LEU A 154 15.97 1.90 -9.06
N ARG A 155 14.98 2.48 -9.75
CA ARG A 155 15.20 3.49 -10.78
C ARG A 155 14.87 4.86 -10.21
N TRP A 156 15.91 5.57 -9.81
CA TRP A 156 15.80 6.90 -9.21
C TRP A 156 17.06 7.73 -9.49
N LYS A 157 16.94 9.05 -9.28
CA LYS A 157 18.07 9.97 -9.26
C LYS A 157 18.28 10.49 -7.84
N SER A 158 19.50 10.35 -7.32
CA SER A 158 19.89 10.90 -6.02
C SER A 158 19.85 12.44 -6.07
N PRO A 159 19.32 13.11 -5.04
CA PRO A 159 19.36 14.57 -4.95
C PRO A 159 20.75 15.10 -4.62
N SER A 160 21.68 14.24 -4.20
CA SER A 160 23.05 14.64 -3.87
C SER A 160 23.89 14.84 -5.12
N SER A 161 24.65 15.93 -5.16
CA SER A 161 25.68 16.17 -6.17
C SER A 161 26.91 15.28 -5.99
N THR A 162 27.05 14.63 -4.83
CA THR A 162 28.17 13.72 -4.53
C THR A 162 27.93 12.38 -5.21
N PRO A 163 28.83 11.94 -6.12
CA PRO A 163 28.72 10.62 -6.74
C PRO A 163 28.65 9.51 -5.68
N GLY A 164 27.64 8.65 -5.78
CA GLY A 164 27.44 7.52 -4.88
C GLY A 164 26.72 7.82 -3.56
N ALA A 165 26.40 9.09 -3.26
CA ALA A 165 25.64 9.41 -2.06
C ALA A 165 24.17 8.97 -2.17
N LYS A 166 23.73 8.12 -1.25
CA LYS A 166 22.38 7.53 -1.17
C LYS A 166 21.41 8.34 -0.30
N VAL A 167 21.58 9.67 -0.25
CA VAL A 167 20.75 10.55 0.59
C VAL A 167 19.30 10.50 0.14
N GLY A 168 18.39 10.12 1.04
CA GLY A 168 16.97 9.98 0.75
C GLY A 168 16.56 8.66 0.09
N GLU A 169 17.50 7.73 -0.15
CA GLU A 169 17.22 6.43 -0.76
C GLU A 169 16.22 5.62 0.07
N ASP A 170 16.31 5.66 1.41
CA ASP A 170 15.38 4.93 2.28
C ASP A 170 13.92 5.36 2.10
N THR A 171 13.67 6.66 1.93
CA THR A 171 12.33 7.18 1.65
C THR A 171 11.82 6.69 0.30
N VAL A 172 12.70 6.67 -0.71
CA VAL A 172 12.35 6.19 -2.06
C VAL A 172 12.10 4.69 -2.05
N LEU A 173 12.91 3.91 -1.33
CA LEU A 173 12.73 2.47 -1.15
C LEU A 173 11.43 2.14 -0.43
N ALA A 174 11.09 2.87 0.64
CA ALA A 174 9.83 2.70 1.34
C ALA A 174 8.64 2.94 0.42
N HIS A 175 8.65 4.05 -0.33
CA HIS A 175 7.58 4.35 -1.29
C HIS A 175 7.53 3.32 -2.44
N THR A 176 8.69 2.80 -2.86
CA THR A 176 8.78 1.73 -3.86
C THR A 176 8.16 0.43 -3.33
N MET A 177 8.35 0.10 -2.05
CA MET A 177 7.67 -1.04 -1.44
C MET A 177 6.15 -0.86 -1.38
N GLU A 178 5.67 0.35 -1.07
CA GLU A 178 4.23 0.67 -1.18
C GLU A 178 3.75 0.45 -2.62
N ALA A 179 4.51 0.89 -3.62
CA ALA A 179 4.15 0.72 -5.02
C ALA A 179 4.16 -0.74 -5.49
N ILE A 180 5.07 -1.58 -4.98
CA ILE A 180 5.07 -3.02 -5.24
C ILE A 180 3.80 -3.65 -4.68
N VAL A 181 3.39 -3.31 -3.45
CA VAL A 181 2.11 -3.76 -2.88
C VAL A 181 0.94 -3.30 -3.76
N GLY A 182 0.97 -2.05 -4.23
CA GLY A 182 -0.02 -1.51 -5.16
C GLY A 182 -0.07 -2.27 -6.49
N ALA A 183 1.08 -2.65 -7.05
CA ALA A 183 1.17 -3.44 -8.27
C ALA A 183 0.57 -4.84 -8.09
N VAL A 184 0.88 -5.52 -6.98
CA VAL A 184 0.28 -6.82 -6.63
C VAL A 184 -1.24 -6.69 -6.49
N TYR A 185 -1.71 -5.67 -5.77
CA TYR A 185 -3.14 -5.42 -5.61
C TYR A 185 -3.81 -5.13 -6.97
N HIS A 186 -3.17 -4.35 -7.83
CA HIS A 186 -3.70 -3.97 -9.12
C HIS A 186 -3.85 -5.18 -10.06
N ASP A 187 -2.82 -6.03 -10.14
CA ASP A 187 -2.78 -7.16 -11.07
C ASP A 187 -3.50 -8.41 -10.55
N LYS A 188 -3.33 -8.72 -9.25
CA LYS A 188 -3.82 -9.99 -8.65
C LYS A 188 -4.93 -9.82 -7.61
N GLY A 189 -5.29 -8.58 -7.28
CA GLY A 189 -6.37 -8.26 -6.34
C GLY A 189 -5.98 -8.35 -4.86
N SER A 190 -6.97 -8.11 -4.00
CA SER A 190 -6.76 -7.93 -2.55
C SER A 190 -6.21 -9.18 -1.85
N LYS A 191 -6.64 -10.39 -2.25
CA LYS A 191 -6.19 -11.65 -1.62
C LYS A 191 -4.67 -11.83 -1.74
N ALA A 192 -4.14 -11.71 -2.96
CA ALA A 192 -2.71 -11.82 -3.22
C ALA A 192 -1.91 -10.72 -2.50
N ALA A 193 -2.45 -9.49 -2.47
CA ALA A 193 -1.82 -8.39 -1.75
C ALA A 193 -1.76 -8.64 -0.22
N ARG A 194 -2.80 -9.24 0.38
CA ARG A 194 -2.79 -9.63 1.80
C ARG A 194 -1.72 -10.69 2.09
N GLU A 195 -1.63 -11.72 1.25
CA GLU A 195 -0.62 -12.78 1.37
C GLU A 195 0.80 -12.21 1.27
N PHE A 196 1.04 -11.31 0.32
CA PHE A 196 2.31 -10.60 0.16
C PHE A 196 2.67 -9.77 1.41
N VAL A 197 1.73 -8.95 1.91
CA VAL A 197 1.95 -8.10 3.09
C VAL A 197 2.23 -8.95 4.33
N ASN A 198 1.47 -10.03 4.54
CA ASN A 198 1.66 -10.93 5.68
C ASN A 198 3.02 -11.64 5.63
N LYS A 199 3.51 -12.00 4.45
CA LYS A 199 4.79 -12.70 4.28
C LYS A 199 6.00 -11.80 4.53
N HIS A 200 5.94 -10.55 4.09
CA HIS A 200 7.14 -9.69 4.01
C HIS A 200 7.12 -8.47 4.93
N ILE A 201 5.96 -7.91 5.24
CA ILE A 201 5.82 -6.64 5.98
C ILE A 201 5.29 -6.87 7.39
N TYR A 202 4.32 -7.77 7.54
CA TYR A 202 3.66 -8.11 8.80
C TYR A 202 4.16 -9.43 9.40
N THR A 203 5.44 -9.74 9.20
CA THR A 203 6.18 -10.64 10.08
C THR A 203 6.44 -9.88 11.38
N TYR A 204 6.34 -10.55 12.54
CA TYR A 204 6.42 -10.05 13.93
C TYR A 204 5.10 -9.63 14.60
#